data_AF-A0AAD2PYA4-F1
#
_entry.id   AF-A0AAD2PYA4-F1
#
_cell.length_a   1.000
_cell.length_b   1.000
_cell.length_c   1.000
_cell.angle_alpha   90.00
_cell.angle_beta   90.00
_cell.angle_gamma   90.00
#
_symmetry.space_group_name_H-M   'P 1'
#
loop_
_entity.id
_entity.type
_entity.pdbx_description
1 polymer ?
#
loop_
_entity_poly.entity_id
_entity_poly.type
_entity_poly.pdbx_seq_one_letter_code
_entity_poly.pdbx_strand_id
1 'polypeptide(L)'
;MFKDVQQEPTKIMLGNCTLAKDTDGEWHGSPAEASLRVDVENGKHKDMKPKMLHQQRDEYKAFDLKPFRAHIYQETRRNKDSAYWLVKKKKKEKRLAKHQGKRYKDDDNHFYDPFIDFVSLKD
;
A
#
# COMPACT_ATOMS: atom_id res chain seq x y z
N MET A 1 -43.46 39.32 -9.07
CA MET A 1 -43.15 38.17 -9.94
C MET A 1 -41.66 37.89 -9.82
N PHE A 2 -41.27 37.04 -8.88
CA PHE A 2 -39.88 36.63 -8.70
C PHE A 2 -39.64 35.43 -9.63
N LYS A 3 -38.67 35.55 -10.54
CA LYS A 3 -38.26 34.44 -11.40
C LYS A 3 -37.20 33.66 -10.62
N ASP A 4 -37.52 32.42 -10.28
CA ASP A 4 -36.58 31.49 -9.69
C ASP A 4 -35.42 31.25 -10.67
N VAL A 5 -34.24 31.76 -10.29
CA VAL A 5 -32.96 31.41 -10.89
C VAL A 5 -32.65 29.99 -10.43
N GLN A 6 -33.02 29.01 -11.24
CA GLN A 6 -32.57 27.63 -11.05
C GLN A 6 -31.06 27.60 -11.35
N GLN A 7 -30.27 27.62 -10.28
CA GLN A 7 -28.84 27.44 -10.33
C GLN A 7 -28.55 25.95 -10.41
N GLU A 8 -28.35 25.44 -11.64
CA GLU A 8 -27.88 24.08 -11.86
C GLU A 8 -26.51 23.91 -11.17
N PRO A 9 -26.34 22.93 -10.27
CA PRO A 9 -25.04 22.69 -9.64
C PRO A 9 -24.03 22.31 -10.71
N THR A 10 -22.96 23.11 -10.79
CA THR A 10 -21.85 22.93 -11.70
C THR A 10 -21.31 21.51 -11.62
N LYS A 11 -21.59 20.74 -12.67
CA LYS A 11 -21.01 19.43 -12.92
C LYS A 11 -19.49 19.60 -13.01
N ILE A 12 -18.81 19.34 -11.89
CA ILE A 12 -17.36 19.36 -11.82
C ILE A 12 -16.86 18.29 -12.80
N MET A 13 -16.33 18.75 -13.93
CA MET A 13 -15.65 17.92 -14.91
C MET A 13 -14.33 17.43 -14.31
N LEU A 14 -14.40 16.43 -13.42
CA LEU A 14 -13.23 15.62 -13.12
C LEU A 14 -12.92 14.81 -14.37
N GLY A 15 -11.74 15.07 -14.94
CA GLY A 15 -11.24 14.50 -16.18
C GLY A 15 -11.51 13.00 -16.27
N ASN A 16 -12.26 12.65 -17.30
CA ASN A 16 -12.38 11.30 -17.81
C ASN A 16 -11.03 10.89 -18.42
N CYS A 17 -10.11 10.46 -17.56
CA CYS A 17 -8.96 9.66 -17.99
C CYS A 17 -9.54 8.45 -18.71
N THR A 18 -9.36 8.39 -20.03
CA THR A 18 -9.86 7.33 -20.91
C THR A 18 -9.28 5.98 -20.48
N LEU A 19 -10.03 5.22 -19.68
CA LEU A 19 -9.66 3.88 -19.24
C LEU A 19 -9.63 2.94 -20.44
N ALA A 20 -8.59 2.11 -20.50
CA ALA A 20 -8.53 0.95 -21.37
C ALA A 20 -9.86 0.20 -21.29
N LYS A 21 -10.39 -0.26 -22.43
CA LYS A 21 -11.62 -1.05 -22.50
C LYS A 21 -11.58 -2.09 -21.37
N ASP A 22 -12.57 -2.07 -20.48
CA ASP A 22 -12.72 -3.12 -19.48
C ASP A 22 -12.83 -4.44 -20.26
N THR A 23 -11.73 -5.17 -20.36
CA THR A 23 -11.73 -6.50 -20.95
C THR A 23 -12.54 -7.36 -19.99
N ASP A 24 -13.69 -7.85 -20.44
CA ASP A 24 -14.57 -8.75 -19.70
C ASP A 24 -13.75 -9.97 -19.22
N GLY A 25 -13.31 -9.93 -17.96
CA GLY A 25 -12.41 -10.95 -17.38
C GLY A 25 -11.13 -10.42 -16.73
N GLU A 26 -10.85 -9.11 -16.79
CA GLU A 26 -9.75 -8.50 -16.04
C GLU A 26 -10.08 -8.49 -14.53
N TRP A 27 -9.13 -8.93 -13.70
CA TRP A 27 -9.29 -8.89 -12.26
C TRP A 27 -9.16 -7.48 -11.73
N HIS A 28 -8.19 -6.72 -12.26
CA HIS A 28 -7.89 -5.38 -11.82
C HIS A 28 -9.01 -4.40 -12.19
N GLY A 29 -9.56 -3.73 -11.18
CA GLY A 29 -10.71 -2.83 -11.32
C GLY A 29 -12.08 -3.53 -11.31
N SER A 30 -12.10 -4.86 -11.21
CA SER A 30 -13.36 -5.61 -11.11
C SER A 30 -14.04 -5.42 -9.75
N PRO A 31 -15.37 -5.59 -9.67
CA PRO A 31 -16.07 -5.62 -8.39
C PRO A 31 -15.54 -6.72 -7.46
N ALA A 32 -15.09 -7.86 -8.03
CA ALA A 32 -14.50 -8.95 -7.28
C ALA A 32 -13.21 -8.54 -6.53
N GLU A 33 -12.36 -7.71 -7.12
CA GLU A 33 -11.17 -7.19 -6.43
C GLU A 33 -11.55 -6.35 -5.20
N ALA A 34 -12.50 -5.42 -5.38
CA ALA A 34 -12.96 -4.55 -4.29
C ALA A 34 -13.58 -5.37 -3.16
N SER A 35 -14.43 -6.33 -3.52
CA SER A 35 -15.03 -7.29 -2.61
C SER A 35 -14.00 -8.11 -1.85
N LEU A 36 -12.98 -8.63 -2.55
CA LEU A 36 -11.95 -9.47 -1.94
C LEU A 36 -11.08 -8.69 -0.96
N ARG A 37 -10.76 -7.44 -1.27
CA ARG A 37 -9.99 -6.56 -0.38
C ARG A 37 -10.66 -6.42 0.98
N VAL A 38 -11.96 -6.15 0.99
CA VAL A 38 -12.76 -6.05 2.22
C VAL A 38 -12.80 -7.38 2.98
N ASP A 39 -12.97 -8.50 2.29
CA ASP A 39 -12.98 -9.81 2.93
C ASP A 39 -11.61 -10.22 3.50
N VAL A 40 -10.51 -9.79 2.87
CA VAL A 40 -9.14 -9.99 3.36
C VAL A 40 -8.85 -9.12 4.58
N GLU A 41 -9.28 -7.87 4.58
CA GLU A 41 -9.18 -6.95 5.72
C GLU A 41 -9.96 -7.48 6.93
N ASN A 42 -11.17 -8.00 6.70
CA ASN A 42 -11.98 -8.67 7.72
C ASN A 42 -11.44 -10.03 8.16
N GLY A 43 -10.37 -10.54 7.54
CA GLY A 43 -9.73 -11.79 7.95
C GLY A 43 -10.43 -13.07 7.48
N LYS A 44 -11.50 -13.00 6.69
CA LYS A 44 -12.26 -14.19 6.25
C LYS A 44 -11.41 -15.24 5.55
N HIS A 45 -10.41 -14.80 4.77
CA HIS A 45 -9.45 -15.69 4.10
C HIS A 45 -8.64 -16.59 5.05
N LYS A 46 -8.62 -16.30 6.36
CA LYS A 46 -7.98 -17.13 7.40
C LYS A 46 -8.94 -18.17 7.97
N ASP A 47 -10.21 -17.80 8.08
CA ASP A 47 -11.24 -18.63 8.72
C ASP A 47 -11.79 -19.69 7.76
N MET A 48 -11.81 -19.41 6.45
CA MET A 48 -12.37 -20.33 5.45
C MET A 48 -11.44 -20.63 4.29
N LYS A 49 -11.66 -21.80 3.68
CA LYS A 49 -10.93 -22.22 2.49
C LYS A 49 -11.27 -21.30 1.31
N PRO A 50 -10.29 -20.97 0.44
CA PRO A 50 -10.53 -20.15 -0.76
C PRO A 50 -11.70 -20.59 -1.64
N LYS A 51 -11.94 -21.90 -1.75
CA LYS A 51 -13.08 -22.45 -2.50
C LYS A 51 -14.43 -22.09 -1.89
N MET A 52 -14.52 -22.07 -0.56
CA MET A 52 -15.74 -21.66 0.13
C MET A 52 -15.97 -20.17 -0.06
N LEU A 53 -14.92 -19.36 0.12
CA LEU A 53 -14.98 -17.92 -0.08
C LEU A 53 -15.44 -17.57 -1.50
N HIS A 54 -14.89 -18.25 -2.52
CA HIS A 54 -15.28 -18.11 -3.93
C HIS A 54 -16.77 -18.37 -4.18
N GLN A 55 -17.36 -19.34 -3.49
CA GLN A 55 -18.77 -19.69 -3.67
C GLN A 55 -19.74 -18.73 -2.96
N GLN A 56 -19.27 -17.89 -2.04
CA GLN A 56 -20.13 -17.00 -1.25
C GLN A 56 -20.68 -15.81 -2.03
N ARG A 57 -19.94 -15.30 -3.03
CA ARG A 57 -20.35 -14.13 -3.82
C ARG A 57 -20.37 -14.47 -5.29
N ASP A 58 -21.40 -14.01 -5.99
CA ASP A 58 -21.52 -14.24 -7.43
C ASP A 58 -20.44 -13.50 -8.23
N GLU A 59 -19.98 -12.36 -7.74
CA GLU A 59 -18.84 -11.60 -8.30
C GLU A 59 -17.57 -12.46 -8.39
N TYR A 60 -17.32 -13.33 -7.39
CA TYR A 60 -16.15 -14.20 -7.40
C TYR A 60 -16.30 -15.34 -8.40
N LYS A 61 -17.52 -15.85 -8.58
CA LYS A 61 -17.84 -16.94 -9.52
C LYS A 61 -17.61 -16.56 -10.97
N ALA A 62 -17.59 -15.27 -11.30
CA ALA A 62 -17.22 -14.78 -12.63
C ALA A 62 -15.76 -15.12 -13.00
N PHE A 63 -14.92 -15.39 -12.00
CA PHE A 63 -13.52 -15.75 -12.18
C PHE A 63 -13.28 -17.22 -11.85
N ASP A 64 -12.34 -17.83 -12.55
CA ASP A 64 -11.92 -19.19 -12.25
C ASP A 64 -11.32 -19.31 -10.84
N LEU A 65 -11.52 -20.47 -10.21
CA LEU A 65 -11.05 -20.71 -8.85
C LEU A 65 -9.52 -20.61 -8.72
N LYS A 66 -8.77 -20.99 -9.77
CA LYS A 66 -7.30 -20.97 -9.77
C LYS A 66 -6.73 -19.54 -9.70
N PRO A 67 -7.07 -18.60 -10.60
CA PRO A 67 -6.64 -17.21 -10.49
C PRO A 67 -7.17 -16.54 -9.23
N PHE A 68 -8.43 -16.80 -8.84
CA PHE A 68 -8.99 -16.26 -7.60
C PHE A 68 -8.13 -16.58 -6.36
N ARG A 69 -7.63 -17.83 -6.25
CA ARG A 69 -6.71 -18.23 -5.18
C ARG A 69 -5.42 -17.43 -5.18
N ALA A 70 -4.87 -17.12 -6.35
CA ALA A 70 -3.66 -16.31 -6.46
C ALA A 70 -3.91 -14.88 -5.94
N HIS A 71 -5.06 -14.29 -6.28
CA HIS A 71 -5.43 -12.95 -5.81
C HIS A 71 -5.62 -12.86 -4.29
N ILE A 72 -6.13 -13.92 -3.64
CA ILE A 72 -6.16 -13.99 -2.17
C ILE A 72 -4.75 -13.83 -1.58
N TYR A 73 -3.75 -14.54 -2.13
CA TYR A 73 -2.37 -14.42 -1.65
C TYR A 73 -1.77 -13.04 -1.92
N GLN A 74 -2.05 -12.45 -3.09
CA GLN A 74 -1.60 -11.10 -3.44
C GLN A 74 -2.15 -10.07 -2.46
N GLU A 75 -3.47 -10.07 -2.20
CA GLU A 75 -4.09 -9.12 -1.26
C GLU A 75 -3.61 -9.35 0.18
N THR A 76 -3.45 -10.61 0.59
CA THR A 76 -2.88 -10.94 1.92
C THR A 76 -1.47 -10.36 2.08
N ARG A 77 -0.64 -10.47 1.04
CA ARG A 77 0.72 -9.92 1.03
C ARG A 77 0.71 -8.40 1.04
N ARG A 78 -0.14 -7.78 0.20
CA ARG A 78 -0.32 -6.33 0.15
C ARG A 78 -0.68 -5.75 1.52
N ASN A 79 -1.57 -6.41 2.25
CA ASN A 79 -1.96 -6.00 3.59
C ASN A 79 -0.75 -6.02 4.57
N LYS A 80 0.04 -7.11 4.57
CA LYS A 80 1.25 -7.22 5.41
C LYS A 80 2.33 -6.20 5.03
N ASP A 81 2.57 -6.03 3.74
CA ASP A 81 3.60 -5.13 3.23
C ASP A 81 3.25 -3.68 3.58
N SER A 82 1.96 -3.29 3.55
CA SER A 82 1.52 -1.94 3.93
C SER A 82 1.95 -1.57 5.36
N ALA A 83 1.73 -2.46 6.32
CA ALA A 83 2.12 -2.26 7.72
C ALA A 83 3.66 -2.17 7.86
N TYR A 84 4.39 -3.04 7.18
CA TYR A 84 5.85 -3.01 7.16
C TYR A 84 6.39 -1.68 6.62
N TRP A 85 5.85 -1.19 5.50
CA TRP A 85 6.28 0.06 4.88
C TRP A 85 5.97 1.29 5.74
N LEU A 86 4.84 1.30 6.45
CA LEU A 86 4.51 2.36 7.42
C LEU A 86 5.54 2.44 8.55
N VAL A 87 5.93 1.29 9.13
CA VAL A 87 6.97 1.24 10.17
C VAL A 87 8.31 1.74 9.62
N LYS A 88 8.69 1.31 8.42
CA LYS A 88 9.94 1.73 7.77
C LYS A 88 9.96 3.23 7.48
N LYS A 89 8.84 3.80 6.99
CA LYS A 89 8.66 5.23 6.76
C LYS A 89 8.83 6.03 8.07
N LYS A 90 8.13 5.63 9.13
CA LYS A 90 8.24 6.28 10.46
C LYS A 90 9.66 6.22 11.03
N LYS A 91 10.38 5.11 10.84
CA LYS A 91 11.79 4.98 11.26
C LYS A 91 12.70 5.95 10.50
N LYS A 92 12.47 6.12 9.18
CA LYS A 92 13.21 7.08 8.35
C LYS A 92 12.95 8.52 8.80
N GLU A 93 11.69 8.87 9.05
CA GLU A 93 11.29 10.19 9.55
C GLU A 93 11.95 10.50 10.91
N LYS A 94 11.97 9.54 11.85
CA LYS A 94 12.68 9.71 13.13
C LYS A 94 14.19 9.95 12.97
N ARG A 95 14.83 9.22 12.04
CA ARG A 95 16.27 9.43 11.73
C ARG A 95 16.50 10.83 11.16
N LEU A 96 15.62 11.27 10.26
CA LEU A 96 15.70 12.59 9.66
C LEU A 96 15.44 13.71 10.68
N ALA A 97 14.43 13.57 11.54
CA ALA A 97 14.16 14.50 12.63
C ALA A 97 15.34 14.61 13.62
N LYS A 98 15.99 13.47 13.95
CA LYS A 98 17.23 13.48 14.76
C LYS A 98 18.37 14.21 14.05
N HIS A 99 18.49 14.05 12.73
CA HIS A 99 19.49 14.75 11.92
C HIS A 99 19.16 16.24 11.72
N GLN A 100 17.89 16.62 11.70
CA GLN A 100 17.49 18.03 11.60
C GLN A 100 17.59 18.75 12.96
N GLY A 101 17.25 18.08 14.07
CA GLY A 101 17.41 18.59 15.43
C GLY A 101 18.86 18.58 15.94
N LYS A 102 19.72 17.74 15.37
CA LYS A 102 21.18 17.88 15.46
C LYS A 102 21.68 18.65 14.24
N ARG A 103 21.70 19.99 14.29
CA ARG A 103 22.71 20.70 13.50
C ARG A 103 24.06 20.13 13.93
N TYR A 104 24.75 19.42 13.05
CA TYR A 104 26.13 19.04 13.28
C TYR A 104 26.88 20.35 13.60
N LYS A 105 27.55 20.41 14.75
CA LYS A 105 28.79 21.16 14.81
C LYS A 105 29.78 20.26 14.10
N ASP A 106 30.28 20.71 12.95
CA ASP A 106 31.33 20.03 12.17
C ASP A 106 32.71 20.26 12.79
N ASP A 107 32.77 20.39 14.11
CA ASP A 107 34.00 20.53 14.87
C ASP A 107 34.07 19.25 15.73
N ASP A 108 35.16 18.51 15.64
CA ASP A 108 35.53 17.41 16.57
C ASP A 108 35.17 15.96 16.18
N ASN A 109 34.74 15.63 14.96
CA ASN A 109 34.78 14.24 14.51
C ASN A 109 36.20 13.85 14.08
N HIS A 110 37.07 13.68 15.07
CA HIS A 110 38.17 12.73 14.98
C HIS A 110 37.54 11.37 14.65
N PHE A 111 37.75 10.89 13.44
CA PHE A 111 37.40 9.55 13.00
C PHE A 111 38.13 8.57 13.92
N TYR A 112 37.46 8.07 14.96
CA TYR A 112 38.02 7.02 15.80
C TYR A 112 37.96 5.73 14.98
N ASP A 113 39.09 5.40 14.35
CA ASP A 113 39.33 4.11 13.70
C ASP A 113 40.14 3.23 14.67
N PRO A 114 39.50 2.24 15.32
CA PRO A 114 40.17 1.39 16.29
C PRO A 114 41.28 0.50 15.71
N PHE A 115 41.46 0.47 14.38
CA PHE A 115 42.41 -0.43 13.72
C PHE A 115 43.74 0.25 13.35
N ILE A 116 43.78 1.58 13.26
CA ILE A 116 44.98 2.33 12.85
C ILE A 116 46.00 2.47 14.01
N ASP A 117 45.54 2.55 15.27
CA ASP A 117 46.42 2.77 16.43
C ASP A 117 47.07 1.50 17.00
N PHE A 118 46.61 0.29 16.62
CA PHE A 118 47.21 -0.96 17.11
C PHE A 118 48.56 -1.28 16.42
N VAL A 119 48.86 -0.68 15.27
CA VAL A 119 50.07 -0.99 14.48
C VAL A 119 51.27 -0.10 14.86
N SER A 120 51.07 0.96 15.65
CA SER A 120 52.15 1.86 16.07
C SER A 120 52.76 1.57 17.44
N LEU A 121 52.42 0.45 18.08
CA LEU A 121 53.04 0.01 19.34
C LEU A 121 53.83 -1.29 19.14
N LYS A 122 54.97 -1.18 18.44
CA LYS A 122 56.10 -2.10 18.57
C LYS A 122 57.37 -1.27 18.62
N ASP A 123 58.15 -1.56 19.66
CA ASP A 123 59.34 -0.87 20.17
C ASP A 123 60.45 -0.61 19.13
#